data_AF-A0A484LB83-F1
#
_entry.id   AF-A0A484LB83-F1
#
_cell.length_a   1.000
_cell.length_b   1.000
_cell.length_c   1.000
_cell.angle_alpha   90.00
_cell.angle_beta   90.00
_cell.angle_gamma   90.00
#
_symmetry.space_group_name_H-M   'P 1'
#
loop_
_entity.id
_entity.type
_entity.pdbx_description
1 polymer ?
#
loop_
_entity_poly.entity_id
_entity_poly.type
_entity_poly.pdbx_seq_one_letter_code
_entity_poly.pdbx_strand_id
1 'polypeptide(L)'
;MSNESQPMSHEELVASNAALKAQVEYLAKEVAKLTKIKLNALQGSDHEDDASTSGINKTRALVHEGSDFKVDIPTFEGKNDPDEFLEWLETVECVFDFKEVSDEKKVKIVALKFRKYASTWWTNTYTKRRRNGKEPVSTWTKMRSLLMKKFLPAEYIRENFAKLQTLRQGSKSVEDYNREFEELWLRCDLQEDDEQPLYATFLA
;
A
#
# COMPACT_ATOMS: atom_id res chain seq x y z
N MET A 1 46.65 -29.65 21.69
CA MET A 1 46.69 -28.22 21.30
C MET A 1 45.95 -27.47 22.38
N SER A 2 46.68 -26.80 23.27
CA SER A 2 46.10 -26.05 24.38
C SER A 2 46.25 -24.56 24.09
N ASN A 3 45.15 -23.82 24.14
CA ASN A 3 45.14 -22.40 23.77
C ASN A 3 45.48 -21.56 25.01
N GLU A 4 46.74 -21.14 25.15
CA GLU A 4 47.16 -20.24 26.22
C GLU A 4 46.67 -18.81 25.95
N SER A 5 45.60 -18.40 26.64
CA SER A 5 45.20 -17.00 26.69
C SER A 5 46.20 -16.21 27.54
N GLN A 6 47.16 -15.55 26.89
CA GLN A 6 48.09 -14.66 27.58
C GLN A 6 47.32 -13.55 28.33
N PRO A 7 47.71 -13.22 29.58
CA PRO A 7 47.13 -12.09 30.29
C PRO A 7 47.57 -10.78 29.62
N MET A 8 46.59 -9.96 29.26
CA MET A 8 46.78 -8.62 28.69
C MET A 8 47.71 -7.78 29.58
N SER A 9 48.70 -7.12 28.98
CA SER A 9 49.71 -6.37 29.72
C SER A 9 49.11 -5.14 30.41
N HIS A 10 49.75 -4.66 31.47
CA HIS A 10 49.31 -3.47 32.21
C HIS A 10 49.20 -2.22 31.30
N GLU A 11 50.06 -2.12 30.29
CA GLU A 11 50.05 -1.02 29.32
C GLU A 11 48.85 -1.09 28.37
N GLU A 12 48.53 -2.28 27.85
CA GLU A 12 47.32 -2.53 27.06
C GLU A 12 46.04 -2.31 27.89
N LEU A 13 46.04 -2.68 29.17
CA LEU A 13 44.94 -2.43 30.09
C LEU A 13 44.71 -0.92 30.31
N VAL A 14 45.78 -0.13 30.47
CA VAL A 14 45.69 1.33 30.58
C VAL A 14 45.21 1.96 29.27
N ALA A 15 45.71 1.51 28.12
CA ALA A 15 45.26 1.97 26.80
C ALA A 15 43.77 1.65 26.54
N SER A 16 43.32 0.44 26.89
CA SER A 16 41.92 0.01 26.81
C SER A 16 41.01 0.85 27.70
N ASN A 17 41.43 1.12 28.95
CA ASN A 17 40.67 2.00 29.86
C ASN A 17 40.60 3.46 29.36
N ALA A 18 41.67 3.97 28.76
CA ALA A 18 41.68 5.30 28.15
C ALA A 18 40.72 5.38 26.93
N ALA A 19 40.72 4.35 26.08
CA ALA A 19 39.79 4.24 24.95
C ALA A 19 38.32 4.14 25.41
N LEU A 20 38.05 3.31 26.43
CA LEU A 20 36.71 3.18 27.02
C LEU A 20 36.21 4.51 27.59
N LYS A 21 37.09 5.25 28.30
CA LYS A 21 36.77 6.58 28.84
C LYS A 21 36.45 7.59 27.75
N ALA A 22 37.21 7.60 26.64
CA ALA A 22 36.93 8.44 25.48
C ALA A 22 35.58 8.09 24.82
N GLN A 23 35.24 6.80 24.74
CA GLN A 23 33.96 6.34 24.20
C GLN A 23 32.76 6.74 25.09
N VAL A 24 32.91 6.67 26.42
CA VAL A 24 31.90 7.16 27.37
C VAL A 24 31.70 8.68 27.23
N GLU A 25 32.78 9.46 27.08
CA GLU A 25 32.69 10.91 26.87
C GLU A 25 32.01 11.27 25.54
N TYR A 26 32.27 10.50 24.47
CA TYR A 26 31.59 10.65 23.18
C TYR A 26 30.08 10.37 23.30
N LEU A 27 29.69 9.28 23.96
CA LEU A 27 28.29 8.95 24.21
C LEU A 27 27.58 10.03 25.05
N ALA A 28 28.24 10.57 26.08
CA ALA A 28 27.70 11.66 26.88
C ALA A 28 27.43 12.93 26.05
N LYS A 29 28.31 13.26 25.09
CA LYS A 29 28.13 14.39 24.16
C LYS A 29 26.94 14.17 23.21
N GLU A 30 26.77 12.97 22.67
CA GLU A 30 25.65 12.69 21.76
C GLU A 30 24.30 12.61 22.49
N VAL A 31 24.27 12.10 23.73
CA VAL A 31 23.07 12.16 24.60
C VAL A 31 22.70 13.61 24.94
N ALA A 32 23.66 14.48 25.23
CA ALA A 32 23.40 15.91 25.47
C ALA A 32 22.80 16.60 24.22
N LYS A 33 23.32 16.29 23.03
CA LYS A 33 22.83 16.78 21.74
C LYS A 33 21.39 16.30 21.44
N LEU A 34 21.11 15.01 21.65
CA LEU A 34 19.76 14.45 21.51
C LEU A 34 18.78 15.08 22.52
N THR A 35 19.24 15.33 23.75
CA THR A 35 18.44 15.99 24.80
C THR A 35 18.10 17.42 24.40
N LYS A 36 19.05 18.19 23.85
CA LYS A 36 18.81 19.55 23.35
C LYS A 36 17.82 19.57 22.17
N ILE A 37 17.92 18.62 21.24
CA ILE A 37 16.94 18.45 20.14
C ILE A 37 15.54 18.17 20.71
N LYS A 38 15.44 17.27 21.70
CA LYS A 38 14.17 16.91 22.35
C LYS A 38 13.55 18.07 23.14
N LEU A 39 14.37 18.90 23.78
CA LEU A 39 13.92 20.10 24.52
C LEU A 39 13.40 21.18 23.57
N ASN A 40 14.12 21.45 22.48
CA ASN A 40 13.66 22.35 21.42
C ASN A 40 12.35 21.87 20.77
N ALA A 41 12.15 20.55 20.64
CA ALA A 41 10.92 19.97 20.11
C ALA A 41 9.72 20.03 21.09
N LEU A 42 9.94 20.37 22.37
CA LEU A 42 8.91 20.48 23.40
C LEU A 42 8.50 21.93 23.69
N GLN A 43 9.33 22.93 23.41
CA GLN A 43 9.00 24.36 23.58
C GLN A 43 8.22 24.94 22.38
N GLY A 44 7.32 24.14 21.79
CA GLY A 44 6.59 24.42 20.55
C GLY A 44 5.15 24.92 20.72
N SER A 45 4.83 25.60 21.82
CA SER A 45 3.67 26.48 22.01
C SER A 45 3.98 27.42 23.19
N ASP A 46 3.41 28.62 23.33
CA ASP A 46 2.24 29.24 22.68
C ASP A 46 2.68 30.45 21.79
N HIS A 47 1.87 31.35 21.21
CA HIS A 47 0.42 31.61 21.33
C HIS A 47 -0.21 32.02 19.97
N GLU A 48 -0.60 33.29 19.78
CA GLU A 48 -1.36 33.84 18.63
C GLU A 48 -0.64 35.08 18.05
N ASP A 49 -0.65 35.37 16.74
CA ASP A 49 -1.73 36.16 16.09
C ASP A 49 -1.82 35.98 14.55
N ASP A 50 -3.08 35.94 14.07
CA ASP A 50 -3.68 36.34 12.77
C ASP A 50 -3.13 35.90 11.37
N ALA A 51 -4.08 35.90 10.42
CA ALA A 51 -3.97 35.95 8.95
C ALA A 51 -3.72 34.64 8.15
N SER A 52 -4.84 33.97 7.85
CA SER A 52 -5.19 33.42 6.52
C SER A 52 -4.30 32.38 5.81
N THR A 53 -4.77 31.13 5.75
CA THR A 53 -5.05 30.33 4.52
C THR A 53 -4.93 28.81 4.77
N SER A 54 -6.09 28.17 4.92
CA SER A 54 -6.42 26.74 4.69
C SER A 54 -5.26 25.74 4.51
N GLY A 55 -4.95 24.99 5.58
CA GLY A 55 -3.91 23.96 5.56
C GLY A 55 -4.35 22.59 5.04
N ILE A 56 -3.39 21.85 4.47
CA ILE A 56 -3.43 20.38 4.31
C ILE A 56 -2.05 19.84 4.72
N ASN A 57 -2.01 18.65 5.33
CA ASN A 57 -0.83 17.84 5.73
C ASN A 57 -0.26 18.08 7.15
N LYS A 58 -0.83 17.40 8.15
CA LYS A 58 -0.08 17.00 9.36
C LYS A 58 -0.52 15.64 9.93
N THR A 59 -0.10 14.56 9.27
CA THR A 59 -0.16 13.18 9.80
C THR A 59 1.12 12.41 9.43
N ARG A 60 2.15 12.48 10.28
CA ARG A 60 3.29 11.53 10.28
C ARG A 60 4.11 11.62 11.57
N ALA A 61 3.94 10.67 12.48
CA ALA A 61 4.93 10.25 13.48
C ALA A 61 4.38 9.03 14.27
N LEU A 62 4.75 7.80 13.86
CA LEU A 62 4.63 6.47 14.51
C LEU A 62 4.90 5.45 13.36
N VAL A 63 5.80 4.46 13.39
CA VAL A 63 6.83 3.97 14.34
C VAL A 63 8.09 3.57 13.53
N HIS A 64 9.15 3.10 14.20
CA HIS A 64 10.50 2.79 13.71
C HIS A 64 10.67 1.41 13.00
N GLU A 65 11.83 1.27 12.37
CA GLU A 65 12.61 0.03 12.12
C GLU A 65 12.35 -0.84 10.90
N GLY A 66 13.44 -1.44 10.40
CA GLY A 66 13.52 -2.28 9.20
C GLY A 66 14.08 -1.54 7.97
N SER A 67 15.21 -2.02 7.43
CA SER A 67 15.62 -1.73 6.04
C SER A 67 14.78 -2.56 5.09
N ASP A 68 13.48 -2.33 5.13
CA ASP A 68 12.45 -3.10 4.45
C ASP A 68 12.24 -2.56 3.02
N PHE A 69 12.11 -3.45 2.05
CA PHE A 69 11.83 -3.08 0.66
C PHE A 69 10.51 -2.31 0.64
N LYS A 70 10.60 -1.01 0.32
CA LYS A 70 9.51 -0.05 0.50
C LYS A 70 8.52 -0.14 -0.66
N VAL A 71 7.75 -1.23 -0.67
CA VAL A 71 6.60 -1.39 -1.56
C VAL A 71 5.58 -0.32 -1.20
N ASP A 72 5.34 0.63 -2.10
CA ASP A 72 4.30 1.63 -1.94
C ASP A 72 3.03 1.18 -2.68
N ILE A 73 1.87 1.28 -2.03
CA ILE A 73 0.61 0.95 -2.68
C ILE A 73 0.27 2.03 -3.72
N PRO A 74 -0.04 1.70 -4.99
CA PRO A 74 -0.34 2.70 -6.00
C PRO A 74 -1.62 3.49 -5.68
N THR A 75 -1.68 4.75 -6.12
CA THR A 75 -2.90 5.57 -5.98
C THR A 75 -3.89 5.28 -7.11
N PHE A 76 -5.18 5.26 -6.79
CA PHE A 76 -6.25 5.07 -7.78
C PHE A 76 -7.15 6.30 -7.89
N GLU A 77 -7.34 6.79 -9.11
CA GLU A 77 -8.15 7.98 -9.37
C GLU A 77 -9.64 7.66 -9.63
N GLY A 78 -9.95 6.41 -9.97
CA GLY A 78 -11.30 5.98 -10.35
C GLY A 78 -11.69 6.39 -11.76
N LYS A 79 -10.81 6.18 -12.76
CA LYS A 79 -11.16 6.31 -14.17
C LYS A 79 -12.16 5.23 -14.58
N ASN A 80 -12.85 5.43 -15.70
CA ASN A 80 -13.74 4.43 -16.31
C ASN A 80 -12.96 3.51 -17.27
N ASP A 81 -11.81 3.03 -16.81
CA ASP A 81 -10.95 2.08 -17.53
C ASP A 81 -10.86 0.80 -16.70
N PRO A 82 -11.46 -0.31 -17.15
CA PRO A 82 -11.44 -1.56 -16.40
C PRO A 82 -10.06 -2.23 -16.38
N ASP A 83 -9.24 -2.05 -17.41
CA ASP A 83 -7.90 -2.64 -17.48
C ASP A 83 -6.97 -1.93 -16.47
N GLU A 84 -6.99 -0.59 -16.43
CA GLU A 84 -6.26 0.18 -15.40
C GLU A 84 -6.74 -0.14 -13.97
N PHE A 85 -8.03 -0.42 -13.78
CA PHE A 85 -8.57 -0.84 -12.49
C PHE A 85 -8.08 -2.22 -12.06
N LEU A 86 -8.03 -3.20 -12.99
CA LEU A 86 -7.56 -4.55 -12.72
C LEU A 86 -6.05 -4.58 -12.42
N GLU A 87 -5.23 -3.91 -13.24
CA GLU A 87 -3.77 -3.78 -13.01
C GLU A 87 -3.48 -3.12 -11.65
N TRP A 88 -4.22 -2.05 -11.31
CA TRP A 88 -4.11 -1.42 -10.00
C TRP A 88 -4.51 -2.37 -8.86
N LEU A 89 -5.60 -3.13 -9.02
CA LEU A 89 -6.08 -4.06 -8.00
C LEU A 89 -5.09 -5.20 -7.78
N GLU A 90 -4.62 -5.86 -8.84
CA GLU A 90 -3.60 -6.91 -8.80
C GLU A 90 -2.33 -6.41 -8.10
N THR A 91 -1.84 -5.22 -8.46
CA THR A 91 -0.68 -4.61 -7.80
C THR A 91 -0.92 -4.46 -6.29
N VAL A 92 -2.10 -3.99 -5.87
CA VAL A 92 -2.48 -3.84 -4.46
C VAL A 92 -2.51 -5.18 -3.72
N GLU A 93 -3.06 -6.23 -4.35
CA GLU A 93 -3.12 -7.57 -3.76
C GLU A 93 -1.70 -8.14 -3.57
N CYS A 94 -0.83 -8.04 -4.59
CA CYS A 94 0.59 -8.39 -4.48
C CYS A 94 1.32 -7.65 -3.35
N VAL A 95 1.07 -6.35 -3.12
CA VAL A 95 1.67 -5.63 -1.98
C VAL A 95 1.21 -6.20 -0.64
N PHE A 96 -0.06 -6.58 -0.53
CA PHE A 96 -0.63 -7.08 0.71
C PHE A 96 -0.18 -8.48 1.07
N ASP A 97 0.00 -9.34 0.07
CA ASP A 97 0.46 -10.72 0.26
C ASP A 97 1.94 -10.76 0.66
N PHE A 98 2.76 -9.84 0.14
CA PHE A 98 4.15 -9.68 0.55
C PHE A 98 4.35 -9.14 1.98
N LYS A 99 3.32 -8.55 2.61
CA LYS A 99 3.45 -7.78 3.87
C LYS A 99 2.60 -8.28 5.04
N GLU A 100 1.90 -9.42 4.90
CA GLU A 100 1.01 -10.02 5.93
C GLU A 100 0.09 -8.99 6.64
N VAL A 101 -0.50 -8.08 5.87
CA VAL A 101 -1.25 -6.94 6.43
C VAL A 101 -2.63 -7.40 6.92
N SER A 102 -2.97 -7.11 8.18
CA SER A 102 -4.31 -7.39 8.72
C SER A 102 -5.42 -6.65 7.96
N ASP A 103 -6.56 -7.29 7.73
CA ASP A 103 -7.65 -6.81 6.87
C ASP A 103 -8.12 -5.36 7.13
N GLU A 104 -8.32 -4.96 8.38
CA GLU A 104 -8.69 -3.57 8.69
C GLU A 104 -7.64 -2.54 8.26
N LYS A 105 -6.35 -2.92 8.31
CA LYS A 105 -5.24 -2.08 7.84
C LYS A 105 -5.24 -2.05 6.31
N LYS A 106 -5.49 -3.18 5.63
CA LYS A 106 -5.64 -3.21 4.15
C LYS A 106 -6.68 -2.18 3.72
N VAL A 107 -7.88 -2.22 4.31
CA VAL A 107 -8.97 -1.25 4.02
C VAL A 107 -8.55 0.20 4.27
N LYS A 108 -7.93 0.50 5.42
CA LYS A 108 -7.49 1.86 5.77
C LYS A 108 -6.41 2.38 4.82
N ILE A 109 -5.46 1.55 4.39
CA ILE A 109 -4.39 1.96 3.47
C ILE A 109 -4.94 2.22 2.07
N VAL A 110 -5.80 1.35 1.52
CA VAL A 110 -6.41 1.58 0.20
C VAL A 110 -7.30 2.83 0.21
N ALA A 111 -8.09 3.04 1.26
CA ALA A 111 -8.89 4.25 1.42
C ALA A 111 -8.03 5.53 1.38
N LEU A 112 -6.82 5.51 1.94
CA LEU A 112 -5.85 6.61 1.90
C LEU A 112 -5.17 6.79 0.53
N LYS A 113 -5.25 5.80 -0.36
CA LYS A 113 -4.67 5.83 -1.71
C LYS A 113 -5.66 6.24 -2.81
N PHE A 114 -6.96 6.32 -2.51
CA PHE A 114 -7.94 6.89 -3.44
C PHE A 114 -7.75 8.39 -3.67
N ARG A 115 -7.88 8.81 -4.92
CA ARG A 115 -7.83 10.19 -5.39
C ARG A 115 -9.07 10.49 -6.23
N LYS A 116 -9.27 11.77 -6.58
CA LYS A 116 -10.33 12.26 -7.49
C LYS A 116 -11.68 11.53 -7.31
N TYR A 117 -12.17 10.83 -8.34
CA TYR A 117 -13.48 10.20 -8.34
C TYR A 117 -13.58 9.00 -7.38
N ALA A 118 -12.53 8.19 -7.27
CA ALA A 118 -12.49 7.08 -6.32
C ALA A 118 -12.67 7.54 -4.86
N SER A 119 -12.04 8.66 -4.48
CA SER A 119 -12.16 9.22 -3.13
C SER A 119 -13.59 9.69 -2.82
N THR A 120 -14.22 10.39 -3.78
CA THR A 120 -15.63 10.81 -3.69
C THR A 120 -16.58 9.61 -3.60
N TRP A 121 -16.35 8.58 -4.42
CA TRP A 121 -17.14 7.35 -4.39
C TRP A 121 -17.01 6.61 -3.04
N TRP A 122 -15.79 6.46 -2.53
CA TRP A 122 -15.54 5.77 -1.25
C TRP A 122 -16.21 6.50 -0.09
N THR A 123 -16.03 7.82 -0.01
CA THR A 123 -16.66 8.68 1.01
C THR A 123 -18.18 8.58 0.98
N ASN A 124 -18.78 8.59 -0.21
CA ASN A 124 -20.22 8.42 -0.41
C ASN A 124 -20.68 7.02 0.03
N THR A 125 -19.93 5.98 -0.32
CA THR A 125 -20.24 4.57 0.01
C THR A 125 -20.18 4.32 1.51
N TYR A 126 -19.13 4.82 2.18
CA TYR A 126 -18.99 4.79 3.64
C TYR A 126 -20.13 5.53 4.35
N THR A 127 -20.43 6.76 3.91
CA THR A 127 -21.51 7.58 4.48
C THR A 127 -22.90 6.95 4.30
N LYS A 128 -23.19 6.40 3.12
CA LYS A 128 -24.44 5.67 2.84
C LYS A 128 -24.59 4.42 3.71
N ARG A 129 -23.52 3.64 3.90
CA ARG A 129 -23.54 2.48 4.81
C ARG A 129 -23.89 2.89 6.23
N ARG A 130 -23.17 3.88 6.78
CA ARG A 130 -23.41 4.41 8.13
C ARG A 130 -24.84 4.93 8.31
N ARG A 131 -25.36 5.71 7.36
CA ARG A 131 -26.73 6.23 7.39
C ARG A 131 -27.79 5.12 7.36
N ASN A 132 -27.50 4.02 6.66
CA ASN A 132 -28.40 2.88 6.54
C ASN A 132 -28.19 1.84 7.67
N GLY A 133 -27.50 2.19 8.77
CA GLY A 133 -27.26 1.31 9.91
C GLY A 133 -26.38 0.08 9.60
N LYS A 134 -25.69 0.06 8.46
CA LYS A 134 -24.84 -1.07 8.06
C LYS A 134 -23.46 -0.94 8.68
N GLU A 135 -22.87 -2.08 9.01
CA GLU A 135 -21.50 -2.15 9.52
C GLU A 135 -20.49 -1.48 8.56
N PRO A 136 -19.42 -0.87 9.11
CA PRO A 136 -18.28 -0.40 8.35
C PRO A 136 -17.70 -1.52 7.48
N VAL A 137 -17.02 -1.14 6.39
CA VAL A 137 -16.20 -2.10 5.65
C VAL A 137 -14.93 -2.32 6.47
N SER A 138 -14.80 -3.50 7.09
CA SER A 138 -13.65 -3.88 7.92
C SER A 138 -12.72 -4.89 7.24
N THR A 139 -13.22 -5.67 6.27
CA THR A 139 -12.46 -6.71 5.56
C THR A 139 -12.04 -6.27 4.16
N TRP A 140 -10.88 -6.75 3.70
CA TRP A 140 -10.36 -6.50 2.36
C TRP A 140 -11.28 -7.12 1.30
N THR A 141 -11.68 -8.37 1.47
CA THR A 141 -12.64 -9.05 0.58
C THR A 141 -13.91 -8.23 0.36
N LYS A 142 -14.43 -7.57 1.41
CA LYS A 142 -15.64 -6.74 1.26
C LYS A 142 -15.37 -5.40 0.57
N MET A 143 -14.15 -4.87 0.66
CA MET A 143 -13.72 -3.70 -0.08
C MET A 143 -13.47 -4.02 -1.57
N ARG A 144 -12.78 -5.13 -1.86
CA ARG A 144 -12.56 -5.71 -3.21
C ARG A 144 -13.88 -5.90 -3.96
N SER A 145 -14.84 -6.60 -3.35
CA SER A 145 -16.19 -6.80 -3.91
C SER A 145 -16.93 -5.48 -4.21
N LEU A 146 -16.78 -4.45 -3.36
CA LEU A 146 -17.35 -3.11 -3.63
C LEU A 146 -16.63 -2.36 -4.74
N LEU A 147 -15.31 -2.54 -4.86
CA LEU A 147 -14.47 -1.94 -5.90
C LEU A 147 -14.80 -2.55 -7.27
N MET A 148 -14.76 -3.88 -7.39
CA MET A 148 -15.13 -4.59 -8.62
C MET A 148 -16.54 -4.19 -9.06
N LYS A 149 -17.53 -4.23 -8.17
CA LYS A 149 -18.91 -3.79 -8.48
C LYS A 149 -19.04 -2.33 -8.92
N LYS A 150 -18.06 -1.46 -8.62
CA LYS A 150 -18.09 -0.04 -9.03
C LYS A 150 -17.28 0.26 -10.29
N PHE A 151 -16.15 -0.39 -10.49
CA PHE A 151 -15.15 -0.03 -11.49
C PHE A 151 -14.97 -1.07 -12.60
N LEU A 152 -15.51 -2.30 -12.43
CA LEU A 152 -15.60 -3.31 -13.47
C LEU A 152 -17.03 -3.33 -14.06
N PRO A 153 -17.24 -2.90 -15.33
CA PRO A 153 -18.54 -3.02 -16.00
C PRO A 153 -18.97 -4.48 -16.16
N ALA A 154 -20.27 -4.76 -16.05
CA ALA A 154 -20.82 -6.11 -16.27
C ALA A 154 -20.66 -6.58 -17.74
N GLU A 155 -20.44 -5.64 -18.64
CA GLU A 155 -20.17 -5.83 -20.06
C GLU A 155 -18.72 -6.24 -20.35
N TYR A 156 -17.76 -5.97 -19.46
CA TYR A 156 -16.33 -6.08 -19.77
C TYR A 156 -15.89 -7.48 -20.25
N ILE A 157 -16.29 -8.54 -19.55
CA ILE A 157 -15.99 -9.93 -19.96
C ILE A 157 -16.65 -10.24 -21.31
N ARG A 158 -17.90 -9.78 -21.51
CA ARG A 158 -18.67 -9.97 -22.75
C ARG A 158 -18.01 -9.29 -23.95
N GLU A 159 -17.48 -8.08 -23.75
CA GLU A 159 -16.75 -7.33 -24.76
C GLU A 159 -15.41 -7.98 -25.09
N ASN A 160 -14.65 -8.46 -24.10
CA ASN A 160 -13.41 -9.20 -24.34
C ASN A 160 -13.66 -10.52 -25.07
N PHE A 161 -14.73 -11.24 -24.73
CA PHE A 161 -15.13 -12.46 -25.44
C PHE A 161 -15.55 -12.17 -26.89
N ALA A 162 -16.28 -11.09 -27.15
CA ALA A 162 -16.62 -10.65 -28.50
C ALA A 162 -15.39 -10.24 -29.32
N LYS A 163 -14.40 -9.56 -28.71
CA LYS A 163 -13.09 -9.26 -29.32
C LYS A 163 -12.36 -10.57 -29.65
N LEU A 164 -12.31 -11.53 -28.72
CA LEU A 164 -11.65 -12.83 -28.91
C LEU A 164 -12.26 -13.62 -30.09
N GLN A 165 -13.59 -13.70 -30.19
CA GLN A 165 -14.29 -14.37 -31.30
C GLN A 165 -14.05 -13.70 -32.66
N THR A 166 -13.91 -12.36 -32.68
CA THR A 166 -13.69 -11.59 -33.90
C THR A 166 -12.21 -11.38 -34.23
N LEU A 167 -11.29 -11.77 -33.34
CA LEU A 167 -9.85 -11.64 -33.52
C LEU A 167 -9.36 -12.41 -34.75
N ARG A 168 -8.56 -11.76 -35.59
CA ARG A 168 -7.89 -12.34 -36.76
C ARG A 168 -6.49 -11.77 -36.84
N GLN A 169 -5.52 -12.59 -37.26
CA GLN A 169 -4.13 -12.15 -37.43
C GLN A 169 -4.01 -10.98 -38.42
N GLY A 170 -4.67 -11.07 -39.58
CA GLY A 170 -4.61 -10.04 -40.61
C GLY A 170 -3.16 -9.77 -41.06
N SER A 171 -2.68 -8.55 -40.85
CA SER A 171 -1.29 -8.13 -41.14
C SER A 171 -0.36 -8.15 -39.92
N LYS A 172 -0.82 -8.62 -38.75
CA LYS A 172 0.01 -8.73 -37.54
C LYS A 172 1.00 -9.89 -37.65
N SER A 173 2.11 -9.82 -36.93
CA SER A 173 2.98 -10.98 -36.76
C SER A 173 2.24 -12.10 -36.00
N VAL A 174 2.69 -13.35 -36.13
CA VAL A 174 2.12 -14.47 -35.36
C VAL A 174 2.27 -14.23 -33.85
N GLU A 175 3.42 -13.68 -33.44
CA GLU A 175 3.74 -13.33 -32.05
C GLU A 175 2.75 -12.31 -31.48
N ASP A 176 2.48 -11.22 -32.21
CA ASP A 176 1.57 -10.15 -31.75
C ASP A 176 0.11 -10.63 -31.70
N TYR A 177 -0.30 -11.47 -32.65
CA TYR A 177 -1.62 -12.09 -32.65
C TYR A 177 -1.79 -13.07 -31.48
N ASN A 178 -0.80 -13.92 -31.22
CA ASN A 178 -0.85 -14.87 -30.10
C ASN A 178 -0.92 -14.14 -28.76
N ARG A 179 -0.09 -13.10 -28.55
CA ARG A 179 -0.13 -12.29 -27.32
C ARG A 179 -1.50 -11.64 -27.09
N GLU A 180 -2.09 -11.05 -28.11
CA GLU A 180 -3.43 -10.44 -28.02
C GLU A 180 -4.54 -11.50 -27.79
N PHE A 181 -4.41 -12.69 -28.38
CA PHE A 181 -5.30 -13.82 -28.12
C PHE A 181 -5.21 -14.28 -26.67
N GLU A 182 -3.99 -14.46 -26.15
CA GLU A 182 -3.72 -14.87 -24.76
C GLU A 182 -4.22 -13.82 -23.76
N GLU A 183 -3.93 -12.54 -23.98
CA GLU A 183 -4.45 -11.45 -23.14
C GLU A 183 -5.99 -11.42 -23.11
N LEU A 184 -6.65 -11.55 -24.27
CA LEU A 184 -8.12 -11.57 -24.34
C LEU A 184 -8.71 -12.82 -23.70
N TRP A 185 -8.04 -13.97 -23.82
CA TRP A 185 -8.45 -15.23 -23.21
C TRP A 185 -8.35 -15.15 -21.67
N LEU A 186 -7.20 -14.72 -21.14
CA LEU A 186 -6.99 -14.51 -19.70
C LEU A 186 -7.99 -13.51 -19.10
N ARG A 187 -8.31 -12.41 -19.81
CA ARG A 187 -9.35 -11.45 -19.39
C ARG A 187 -10.76 -12.05 -19.35
N CYS A 188 -11.04 -13.10 -20.13
CA CYS A 188 -12.31 -13.84 -20.05
C CYS A 188 -12.34 -14.81 -18.86
N ASP A 189 -11.19 -15.31 -18.44
CA ASP A 189 -11.02 -16.29 -17.35
C ASP A 189 -11.16 -15.67 -15.94
N LEU A 190 -11.22 -14.34 -15.84
CA LEU A 190 -11.45 -13.56 -14.61
C LEU A 190 -12.82 -13.80 -13.91
N GLN A 191 -13.54 -14.86 -14.27
CA GLN A 191 -14.92 -15.13 -13.86
C GLN A 191 -15.05 -16.10 -12.66
N GLU A 192 -14.00 -16.85 -12.28
CA GLU A 192 -14.19 -18.06 -11.46
C GLU A 192 -14.46 -17.87 -9.94
N ASP A 193 -14.12 -16.73 -9.31
CA ASP A 193 -13.92 -16.68 -7.84
C ASP A 193 -14.78 -15.67 -7.04
N ASP A 194 -15.94 -15.23 -7.56
CA ASP A 194 -16.94 -14.48 -6.78
C ASP A 194 -18.35 -15.06 -7.02
N GLU A 195 -18.98 -15.57 -5.96
CA GLU A 195 -20.30 -16.24 -5.97
C GLU A 195 -21.47 -15.35 -6.47
N GLN A 196 -21.60 -15.11 -7.77
CA GLN A 196 -22.86 -15.01 -8.51
C GLN A 196 -22.55 -14.98 -10.01
N PRO A 197 -22.73 -16.10 -10.74
CA PRO A 197 -22.57 -16.07 -12.18
C PRO A 197 -23.66 -15.21 -12.82
N LEU A 198 -23.26 -14.12 -13.48
CA LEU A 198 -24.17 -13.23 -14.21
C LEU A 198 -24.97 -13.94 -15.33
N TYR A 199 -24.58 -15.15 -15.72
CA TYR A 199 -25.36 -16.00 -16.63
C TYR A 199 -26.72 -16.44 -16.05
N ALA A 200 -26.90 -16.44 -14.72
CA ALA A 200 -28.13 -16.93 -14.08
C ALA A 200 -29.34 -15.99 -14.22
N THR A 201 -29.14 -14.73 -14.63
CA THR A 201 -30.21 -13.72 -14.68
C THR A 201 -30.76 -13.46 -16.10
N PHE A 202 -30.21 -14.11 -17.13
CA PHE A 202 -30.51 -13.81 -18.54
C PHE A 202 -30.92 -15.02 -19.40
N LEU A 203 -31.36 -16.11 -18.76
CA LEU A 203 -31.96 -17.29 -19.42
C LEU A 203 -33.32 -17.67 -18.79
N ALA A 204 -34.17 -16.66 -18.57
CA ALA A 204 -35.58 -16.79 -18.17
C ALA A 204 -36.46 -15.92 -19.07
#